data_AF-A0A168EA38-F1
#
_entry.id   AF-A0A168EA38-F1
#
_cell.length_a   1.000
_cell.length_b   1.000
_cell.length_c   1.000
_cell.angle_alpha   90.00
_cell.angle_beta   90.00
_cell.angle_gamma   90.00
#
_symmetry.space_group_name_H-M   'P 1'
#
loop_
_entity.id
_entity.type
_entity.pdbx_description
1 polymer ?
#
loop_
_entity_poly.entity_id
_entity_poly.type
_entity_poly.pdbx_seq_one_letter_code
_entity_poly.pdbx_strand_id
1 'polypeptide(L)'
;MSLLPADVPEDDNEWKYTELMMYLPSSWPVNKEGIEKFNDYWPFGWLRKLGKFPLEKETWFCYGDTIPNGDPPEPVAPNNKFTSMLLLPPIRENEDFYSVRVSEEKTIRFVVVSPIYQEELEYNLTHGLEALLEKFDEYDVNDIVDVCRVNTCESKDLITD
;
A
#
# COMPACT_ATOMS: atom_id res chain seq x y z
N MET A 1 7.06 -6.07 -11.04
CA MET A 1 8.10 -6.65 -10.16
C MET A 1 8.25 -8.16 -10.32
N SER A 2 7.44 -8.80 -11.17
CA SER A 2 7.52 -10.24 -11.41
C SER A 2 8.59 -10.68 -12.41
N LEU A 3 9.25 -9.76 -13.12
CA LEU A 3 10.24 -10.13 -14.15
C LEU A 3 11.57 -10.58 -13.55
N LEU A 4 11.96 -10.03 -12.41
CA LEU A 4 13.18 -10.38 -11.70
C LEU A 4 12.82 -10.81 -10.28
N PRO A 5 13.45 -11.87 -9.74
CA PRO A 5 13.22 -12.26 -8.35
C PRO A 5 13.77 -11.21 -7.39
N ALA A 6 13.06 -10.96 -6.29
CA ALA A 6 13.64 -10.32 -5.12
C ALA A 6 14.61 -11.28 -4.41
N ASP A 7 15.56 -10.72 -3.68
CA ASP A 7 16.41 -11.49 -2.77
C ASP A 7 15.62 -11.75 -1.48
N VAL A 8 15.21 -13.00 -1.27
CA VAL A 8 14.33 -13.43 -0.17
C VAL A 8 15.00 -14.56 0.61
N PRO A 9 14.86 -14.61 1.94
CA PRO A 9 15.22 -15.78 2.74
C PRO A 9 14.53 -17.05 2.22
N GLU A 10 15.15 -18.21 2.47
CA GLU A 10 14.64 -19.49 1.98
C GLU A 10 13.22 -19.81 2.49
N ASP A 11 12.94 -19.42 3.73
CA ASP A 11 11.62 -19.59 4.38
C ASP A 11 10.54 -18.69 3.76
N ASP A 12 10.93 -17.61 3.06
CA ASP A 12 10.05 -16.59 2.47
C ASP A 12 10.03 -16.65 0.93
N ASN A 13 10.46 -17.77 0.35
CA ASN A 13 10.56 -17.98 -1.10
C ASN A 13 9.27 -17.68 -1.88
N GLU A 14 8.11 -17.73 -1.24
CA GLU A 14 6.83 -17.39 -1.83
C GLU A 14 6.68 -15.90 -2.20
N TRP A 15 7.48 -15.01 -1.60
CA TRP A 15 7.50 -13.56 -1.85
C TRP A 15 8.53 -13.15 -2.90
N LYS A 16 9.23 -14.12 -3.49
CA LYS A 16 10.27 -13.90 -4.50
C LYS A 16 9.77 -13.13 -5.72
N TYR A 17 8.52 -13.32 -6.10
CA TYR A 17 7.88 -12.60 -7.19
C TYR A 17 6.58 -11.97 -6.70
N THR A 18 6.58 -10.64 -6.59
CA THR A 18 5.39 -9.87 -6.24
C THR A 18 4.96 -8.98 -7.40
N GLU A 19 3.67 -8.70 -7.47
CA GLU A 19 3.12 -7.59 -8.24
C GLU A 19 2.32 -6.68 -7.33
N LEU A 20 2.58 -5.38 -7.47
CA LEU A 20 1.94 -4.33 -6.69
C LEU A 20 0.72 -3.82 -7.42
N MET A 21 -0.36 -3.60 -6.68
CA MET A 21 -1.59 -3.02 -7.20
C MET A 21 -2.13 -1.95 -6.25
N MET A 22 -2.97 -1.07 -6.77
CA MET A 22 -3.68 -0.07 -5.99
C MET A 22 -5.07 0.10 -6.61
N TYR A 23 -6.12 0.04 -5.80
CA TYR A 23 -7.47 0.31 -6.29
C TYR A 23 -7.74 1.80 -6.26
N LEU A 24 -8.12 2.34 -7.42
CA LEU A 24 -8.46 3.75 -7.56
C LEU A 24 -9.94 3.91 -7.87
N PRO A 25 -10.57 5.01 -7.44
CA PRO A 25 -11.92 5.37 -7.87
C PRO A 25 -12.02 5.39 -9.40
N SER A 26 -13.17 5.01 -9.96
CA SER A 26 -13.38 5.02 -11.42
C SER A 26 -13.22 6.40 -12.06
N SER A 27 -13.31 7.46 -11.26
CA SER A 27 -13.09 8.85 -11.69
C SER A 27 -11.61 9.24 -11.75
N TRP A 28 -10.69 8.41 -11.28
CA TRP A 28 -9.27 8.72 -11.29
C TRP A 28 -8.71 8.72 -12.72
N PRO A 29 -7.97 9.75 -13.15
CA PRO A 29 -7.37 9.77 -14.48
C PRO A 29 -6.26 8.72 -14.61
N VAL A 30 -6.39 7.81 -15.57
CA VAL A 30 -5.41 6.73 -15.82
C VAL A 30 -4.63 6.90 -17.12
N ASN A 31 -5.12 7.72 -18.05
CA ASN A 31 -4.43 8.02 -19.30
C ASN A 31 -3.47 9.20 -19.14
N LYS A 32 -2.45 9.25 -19.99
CA LYS A 32 -1.41 10.28 -19.91
C LYS A 32 -1.97 11.69 -20.12
N GLU A 33 -3.00 11.81 -20.94
CA GLU A 33 -3.65 13.07 -21.26
C GLU A 33 -4.45 13.65 -20.08
N GLY A 34 -4.99 12.80 -19.21
CA GLY A 34 -5.78 13.20 -18.04
C GLY A 34 -4.95 13.37 -16.76
N ILE A 35 -3.70 12.89 -16.74
CA ILE A 35 -2.78 13.12 -15.61
C ILE A 35 -2.09 14.46 -15.82
N GLU A 36 -2.63 15.50 -15.19
CA GLU A 36 -2.15 16.88 -15.37
C GLU A 36 -1.27 17.35 -14.20
N LYS A 37 -1.57 16.87 -12.98
CA LYS A 37 -0.94 17.36 -11.75
C LYS A 37 -0.40 16.20 -10.91
N PHE A 38 0.44 16.54 -9.94
CA PHE A 38 1.00 15.55 -9.02
C PHE A 38 -0.08 14.79 -8.22
N ASN A 39 -1.19 15.46 -7.90
CA ASN A 39 -2.35 14.85 -7.23
C ASN A 39 -2.96 13.67 -8.01
N ASP A 40 -2.79 13.66 -9.32
CA ASP A 40 -3.28 12.59 -10.21
C ASP A 40 -2.23 11.48 -10.35
N TYR A 41 -0.94 11.86 -10.28
CA TYR A 41 0.20 11.00 -10.57
C TYR A 41 0.69 10.18 -9.38
N TRP A 42 0.53 10.65 -8.14
CA TRP A 42 1.15 10.03 -6.97
C TRP A 42 0.89 8.52 -6.84
N PRO A 43 -0.30 7.95 -7.17
CA PRO A 43 -0.51 6.50 -7.10
C PRO A 43 0.47 5.72 -7.98
N PHE A 44 0.60 6.16 -9.24
CA PHE A 44 1.49 5.54 -10.22
C PHE A 44 2.96 5.77 -9.85
N GLY A 45 3.28 6.96 -9.33
CA GLY A 45 4.59 7.28 -8.80
C GLY A 45 5.01 6.32 -7.69
N TRP A 46 4.11 6.00 -6.76
CA TRP A 46 4.34 5.06 -5.68
C TRP A 46 4.49 3.63 -6.15
N LEU A 47 3.60 3.14 -7.03
CA LEU A 47 3.74 1.82 -7.62
C LEU A 47 5.08 1.68 -8.37
N ARG A 48 5.52 2.72 -9.08
CA ARG A 48 6.82 2.74 -9.76
C ARG A 48 8.00 2.76 -8.78
N LYS A 49 7.89 3.53 -7.69
CA LYS A 49 8.92 3.62 -6.63
C LYS A 49 9.10 2.28 -5.93
N LEU A 50 8.02 1.73 -5.39
CA LEU A 50 8.00 0.43 -4.74
C LEU A 50 8.39 -0.68 -5.71
N GLY A 51 8.00 -0.56 -6.98
CA GLY A 51 8.33 -1.52 -8.02
C GLY A 51 9.82 -1.64 -8.39
N LYS A 52 10.67 -0.74 -7.88
CA LYS A 52 12.13 -0.81 -8.01
C LYS A 52 12.82 -1.11 -6.69
N PHE A 53 12.10 -0.95 -5.59
CA PHE A 53 12.66 -0.89 -4.25
C PHE A 53 13.35 -2.20 -3.84
N PRO A 54 12.78 -3.40 -4.07
CA PRO A 54 13.47 -4.67 -3.82
C PRO A 54 14.84 -4.79 -4.47
N LEU A 55 14.96 -4.34 -5.72
CA LEU A 55 16.21 -4.41 -6.47
C LEU A 55 17.20 -3.32 -6.02
N GLU A 56 16.74 -2.09 -5.81
CA GLU A 56 17.61 -0.96 -5.44
C GLU A 56 18.08 -1.02 -3.99
N LYS A 57 17.39 -1.77 -3.12
CA LYS A 57 17.63 -1.82 -1.67
C LYS A 57 17.91 -3.23 -1.14
N GLU A 58 18.02 -4.23 -2.02
CA GLU A 58 18.26 -5.63 -1.65
C GLU A 58 17.26 -6.09 -0.56
N THR A 59 15.98 -5.84 -0.83
CA THR A 59 14.87 -6.10 0.10
C THR A 59 13.72 -6.79 -0.62
N TRP A 60 12.67 -7.10 0.11
CA TRP A 60 11.45 -7.72 -0.41
C TRP A 60 10.25 -7.21 0.40
N PHE A 61 9.07 -7.57 -0.06
CA PHE A 61 7.82 -7.11 0.53
C PHE A 61 6.89 -8.28 0.83
N CYS A 62 6.21 -8.21 1.96
CA CYS A 62 5.07 -9.05 2.30
C CYS A 62 3.91 -8.24 2.87
N TYR A 63 2.83 -8.94 3.23
CA TYR A 63 1.68 -8.30 3.86
C TYR A 63 2.06 -7.75 5.24
N GLY A 64 1.55 -6.56 5.55
CA GLY A 64 1.82 -5.83 6.79
C GLY A 64 3.00 -4.88 6.72
N ASP A 65 3.85 -4.97 5.70
CA ASP A 65 4.94 -4.01 5.51
C ASP A 65 4.42 -2.59 5.34
N THR A 66 5.09 -1.65 6.01
CA THR A 66 4.80 -0.22 5.91
C THR A 66 5.99 0.55 5.36
N ILE A 67 5.76 1.38 4.35
CA ILE A 67 6.78 2.18 3.70
C ILE A 67 6.44 3.67 3.88
N PRO A 68 7.15 4.41 4.75
CA PRO A 68 6.92 5.83 4.94
C PRO A 68 7.44 6.67 3.76
N ASN A 69 6.82 7.83 3.57
CA ASN A 69 7.27 8.82 2.62
C ASN A 69 8.38 9.70 3.22
N GLY A 70 9.58 9.15 3.30
CA GLY A 70 10.71 9.84 3.92
C GLY A 70 10.83 9.53 5.41
N ASP A 71 11.82 10.17 6.03
CA ASP A 71 12.08 10.12 7.46
C ASP A 71 12.49 11.53 7.92
N PRO A 72 11.60 12.29 8.60
CA PRO A 72 10.28 11.87 9.08
C PRO A 72 9.26 11.65 7.94
N PRO A 73 8.16 10.89 8.16
CA PRO A 73 7.11 10.68 7.16
C PRO A 73 6.42 12.00 6.75
N GLU A 74 6.35 12.28 5.44
CA GLU A 74 5.69 13.47 4.88
C GLU A 74 4.45 13.11 4.05
N PRO A 75 3.48 14.04 3.86
CA PRO A 75 2.32 13.79 3.00
C PRO A 75 2.70 13.31 1.59
N VAL A 76 2.03 12.25 1.10
CA VAL A 76 2.34 11.62 -0.20
C VAL A 76 1.88 12.47 -1.39
N ALA A 77 0.91 13.37 -1.20
CA ALA A 77 0.52 14.40 -2.16
C ALA A 77 -0.15 15.62 -1.50
N PRO A 78 -0.13 16.80 -2.14
CA PRO A 78 -0.73 18.02 -1.59
C PRO A 78 -2.23 17.96 -1.26
N ASN A 79 -3.00 17.04 -1.86
CA ASN A 79 -4.44 16.94 -1.68
C ASN A 79 -4.88 15.88 -0.64
N ASN A 80 -3.95 15.24 0.04
CA ASN A 80 -4.26 14.28 1.10
C ASN A 80 -3.22 14.39 2.23
N LYS A 81 -3.46 13.72 3.34
CA LYS A 81 -2.51 13.68 4.48
C LYS A 81 -1.99 12.26 4.75
N PHE A 82 -2.10 11.34 3.79
CA PHE A 82 -1.46 10.05 3.92
C PHE A 82 0.05 10.25 3.92
N THR A 83 0.78 9.55 4.78
CA THR A 83 2.23 9.70 4.90
C THR A 83 2.99 8.43 4.58
N SER A 84 2.30 7.30 4.49
CA SER A 84 2.91 5.98 4.33
C SER A 84 2.05 5.06 3.46
N MET A 85 2.66 3.99 2.96
CA MET A 85 1.98 2.90 2.27
C MET A 85 2.00 1.65 3.13
N LEU A 86 0.85 1.01 3.30
CA LEU A 86 0.67 -0.30 3.92
C LEU A 86 0.44 -1.35 2.84
N LEU A 87 1.09 -2.49 2.96
CA LEU A 87 0.96 -3.61 2.04
C LEU A 87 -0.07 -4.62 2.54
N LEU A 88 -1.12 -4.87 1.77
CA LEU A 88 -2.26 -5.70 2.15
C LEU A 88 -2.51 -6.83 1.12
N PRO A 89 -3.16 -7.93 1.52
CA PRO A 89 -3.72 -8.88 0.56
C PRO A 89 -4.84 -8.23 -0.26
N PRO A 90 -5.10 -8.69 -1.50
CA PRO A 90 -6.20 -8.20 -2.33
C PRO A 90 -7.55 -8.74 -1.87
N ILE A 91 -8.00 -8.35 -0.66
CA ILE A 91 -9.20 -8.90 0.02
C ILE A 91 -10.52 -8.67 -0.73
N ARG A 92 -10.54 -7.75 -1.70
CA ARG A 92 -11.69 -7.53 -2.60
C ARG A 92 -11.88 -8.65 -3.62
N GLU A 93 -10.82 -9.41 -3.88
CA GLU A 93 -10.81 -10.49 -4.86
C GLU A 93 -10.95 -11.83 -4.14
N ASN A 94 -11.28 -12.87 -4.91
CA ASN A 94 -11.29 -14.23 -4.38
C ASN A 94 -9.87 -14.67 -4.02
N GLU A 95 -9.70 -15.59 -3.06
CA GLU A 95 -8.37 -16.09 -2.64
C GLU A 95 -7.54 -16.65 -3.81
N ASP A 96 -8.20 -17.21 -4.84
CA ASP A 96 -7.56 -17.68 -6.08
C ASP A 96 -6.81 -16.56 -6.83
N PHE A 97 -7.15 -15.29 -6.60
CA PHE A 97 -6.46 -14.13 -7.17
C PHE A 97 -5.16 -13.79 -6.43
N TYR A 98 -4.99 -14.22 -5.18
CA TYR A 98 -3.85 -13.80 -4.34
C TYR A 98 -2.52 -14.21 -4.95
N SER A 99 -2.52 -15.26 -5.77
CA SER A 99 -1.34 -15.66 -6.52
C SER A 99 -1.66 -16.30 -7.85
N VAL A 100 -0.74 -16.17 -8.80
CA VAL A 100 -0.81 -16.85 -10.10
C VAL A 100 0.47 -17.66 -10.30
N ARG A 101 0.32 -18.97 -10.50
CA ARG A 101 1.41 -19.86 -10.89
C ARG A 101 1.68 -19.71 -12.39
N VAL A 102 2.88 -19.23 -12.73
CA VAL A 102 3.32 -19.03 -14.12
C VAL A 102 4.12 -20.24 -14.63
N SER A 103 4.90 -20.88 -13.75
CA SER A 103 5.65 -22.11 -14.04
C SER A 103 5.86 -22.92 -12.76
N GLU A 104 6.64 -24.01 -12.82
CA GLU A 104 6.97 -24.79 -11.62
C GLU A 104 7.78 -23.99 -10.59
N GLU A 105 8.62 -23.08 -11.05
CA GLU A 105 9.57 -22.30 -10.23
C GLU A 105 9.09 -20.86 -9.98
N LYS A 106 7.94 -20.46 -10.55
CA LYS A 106 7.47 -19.08 -10.52
C LYS A 106 5.99 -18.98 -10.18
N THR A 107 5.74 -18.50 -8.96
CA THR A 107 4.43 -18.04 -8.49
C THR A 107 4.52 -16.56 -8.21
N ILE A 108 3.59 -15.79 -8.75
CA ILE A 108 3.49 -14.34 -8.52
C ILE A 108 2.45 -14.11 -7.43
N ARG A 109 2.79 -13.37 -6.38
CA ARG A 109 1.85 -12.88 -5.36
C ARG A 109 1.39 -11.46 -5.66
N PHE A 110 0.11 -11.19 -5.48
CA PHE A 110 -0.43 -9.83 -5.63
C PHE A 110 -0.51 -9.14 -4.28
N VAL A 111 -0.06 -7.88 -4.24
CA VAL A 111 0.00 -7.07 -3.02
C VAL A 111 -0.64 -5.72 -3.28
N VAL A 112 -1.64 -5.39 -2.47
CA VAL A 112 -2.31 -4.08 -2.51
C VAL A 112 -1.48 -3.07 -1.74
N VAL A 113 -1.21 -1.93 -2.37
CA VAL A 113 -0.57 -0.78 -1.77
C VAL A 113 -1.67 0.17 -1.32
N SER A 114 -1.89 0.27 -0.01
CA SER A 114 -2.93 1.11 0.60
C SER A 114 -2.31 2.31 1.32
N PRO A 115 -2.70 3.56 1.01
CA PRO A 115 -2.15 4.74 1.68
C PRO A 115 -2.76 4.91 3.09
N ILE A 116 -1.91 5.17 4.08
CA ILE A 116 -2.31 5.34 5.49
C ILE A 116 -1.81 6.67 6.07
N TYR A 117 -2.53 7.19 7.07
CA TYR A 117 -2.14 8.37 7.84
C TYR A 117 -0.97 8.06 8.78
N GLN A 118 -0.33 9.10 9.30
CA GLN A 118 0.76 8.93 10.26
C GLN A 118 0.29 8.26 11.55
N GLU A 119 -0.88 8.65 12.05
CA GLU A 119 -1.49 8.08 13.26
C GLU A 119 -1.85 6.60 13.07
N GLU A 120 -2.26 6.21 11.86
CA GLU A 120 -2.52 4.80 11.51
C GLU A 120 -1.22 3.99 11.43
N LEU A 121 -0.14 4.57 10.89
CA LEU A 121 1.18 3.96 10.92
C LEU A 121 1.66 3.74 12.36
N GLU A 122 1.59 4.77 13.20
CA GLU A 122 1.99 4.72 14.60
C GLU A 122 1.15 3.70 15.38
N TYR A 123 -0.14 3.65 15.11
CA TYR A 123 -1.05 2.67 15.68
C TYR A 123 -0.66 1.24 15.27
N ASN A 124 -0.39 0.99 13.99
CA ASN A 124 0.09 -0.31 13.48
C ASN A 124 1.41 -0.74 14.13
N LEU A 125 2.39 0.18 14.25
CA LEU A 125 3.68 -0.11 14.88
C LEU A 125 3.54 -0.45 16.38
N THR A 126 2.52 0.10 17.04
CA THR A 126 2.30 -0.09 18.49
C THR A 126 1.39 -1.28 18.80
N HIS A 127 0.35 -1.53 18.01
CA HIS A 127 -0.72 -2.51 18.29
C HIS A 127 -0.77 -3.66 17.29
N GLY A 128 -0.04 -3.59 16.18
CA GLY A 128 -0.03 -4.58 15.11
C GLY A 128 -1.10 -4.36 14.04
N LEU A 129 -0.94 -5.10 12.94
CA LEU A 129 -1.79 -5.00 11.75
C LEU A 129 -3.25 -5.35 12.03
N GLU A 130 -3.49 -6.44 12.77
CA GLU A 130 -4.86 -6.90 13.08
C GLU A 130 -5.69 -5.81 13.77
N ALA A 131 -5.10 -5.13 14.77
CA ALA A 131 -5.76 -4.03 15.47
C ALA A 131 -6.04 -2.83 14.54
N LEU A 132 -5.15 -2.53 13.59
CA LEU A 132 -5.40 -1.47 12.60
C LEU A 132 -6.53 -1.88 11.64
N LEU A 133 -6.59 -3.14 11.21
CA LEU A 133 -7.65 -3.63 10.34
C LEU A 133 -9.02 -3.58 11.04
N GLU A 134 -9.10 -3.89 12.33
CA GLU A 134 -10.33 -3.70 13.12
C GLU A 134 -10.78 -2.22 13.13
N LYS A 135 -9.83 -1.27 13.14
CA LYS A 135 -10.14 0.15 13.00
C LYS A 135 -10.64 0.49 11.61
N PHE A 136 -10.07 -0.09 10.56
CA PHE A 136 -10.59 0.10 9.20
C PHE A 136 -12.02 -0.41 9.07
N ASP A 137 -12.32 -1.56 9.66
CA ASP A 137 -13.68 -2.11 9.69
C ASP A 137 -14.66 -1.22 10.48
N GLU A 138 -14.24 -0.63 11.61
CA GLU A 138 -15.07 0.28 12.42
C GLU A 138 -15.54 1.53 11.63
N TYR A 139 -14.70 2.01 10.71
CA TYR A 139 -14.93 3.23 9.93
C TYR A 139 -15.26 2.98 8.45
N ASP A 140 -15.57 1.73 8.08
CA ASP A 140 -15.88 1.30 6.70
C ASP A 140 -14.77 1.68 5.68
N VAL A 141 -13.51 1.69 6.12
CA VAL A 141 -12.36 1.91 5.24
C VAL A 141 -12.16 0.67 4.38
N ASN A 142 -12.08 0.88 3.07
CA ASN A 142 -11.88 -0.20 2.09
C ASN A 142 -10.64 0.07 1.23
N ASP A 143 -10.25 -0.92 0.42
CA ASP A 143 -9.00 -0.86 -0.35
C ASP A 143 -9.02 0.14 -1.52
N ILE A 144 -10.18 0.73 -1.88
CA ILE A 144 -10.24 1.78 -2.90
C ILE A 144 -9.75 3.09 -2.27
N VAL A 145 -8.74 3.69 -2.88
CA VAL A 145 -8.18 4.96 -2.42
C VAL A 145 -9.24 6.04 -2.40
N ASP A 146 -9.58 6.51 -1.20
CA ASP A 146 -10.37 7.71 -0.98
C ASP A 146 -9.53 8.75 -0.25
N VAL A 147 -9.12 9.80 -0.98
CA VAL A 147 -8.31 10.90 -0.44
C VAL A 147 -9.05 11.75 0.61
N CYS A 148 -10.37 11.60 0.70
CA CYS A 148 -11.25 12.30 1.63
C CYS A 148 -11.69 11.42 2.81
N ARG A 149 -11.21 10.17 2.91
CA ARG A 149 -11.59 9.28 4.03
C ARG A 149 -11.17 9.85 5.38
N VAL A 150 -11.81 9.37 6.43
CA VAL A 150 -11.41 9.69 7.81
C VAL A 150 -10.10 8.99 8.17
N ASN A 151 -9.34 9.60 9.07
CA ASN A 151 -8.24 8.95 9.76
C ASN A 151 -8.81 8.12 10.91
N THR A 152 -8.63 6.80 10.90
CA THR A 152 -9.26 5.90 11.88
C THR A 152 -8.59 5.93 13.25
N CYS A 153 -7.43 6.58 13.34
CA CYS A 153 -6.59 6.67 14.53
C CYS A 153 -6.40 8.13 15.01
N GLU A 154 -7.15 9.10 14.46
CA GLU A 154 -7.08 10.49 14.90
C GLU A 154 -7.57 10.60 16.35
N SER A 155 -6.73 11.18 17.22
CA SER A 155 -7.14 11.48 18.60
C SER A 155 -8.23 12.55 18.59
N LYS A 156 -9.32 12.32 19.35
CA LYS A 156 -10.41 13.29 19.52
C LYS A 156 -10.01 14.51 20.38
N ASP A 157 -8.76 14.60 20.85
CA ASP A 157 -8.34 15.55 21.89
C ASP A 157 -7.89 16.94 21.40
N LEU A 158 -8.25 17.37 20.18
CA LEU A 158 -7.89 18.72 19.68
C LEU A 158 -9.07 19.59 19.25
N ILE A 159 -10.30 19.22 19.56
CA ILE A 159 -11.44 20.16 19.54
C ILE A 159 -11.66 20.66 20.97
N THR A 160 -10.81 21.58 21.40
CA THR A 160 -11.19 22.56 22.43
C THR A 160 -11.24 23.92 21.73
N ASP A 161 -12.46 24.41 21.56
CA ASP A 161 -12.80 25.78 21.13
C ASP A 161 -12.05 26.86 21.93
#